data_AF-A0AAD7HI45-F1
#
_entry.id   AF-A0AAD7HI45-F1
#
_cell.length_a   1.000
_cell.length_b   1.000
_cell.length_c   1.000
_cell.angle_alpha   90.00
_cell.angle_beta   90.00
_cell.angle_gamma   90.00
#
_symmetry.space_group_name_H-M   'P 1'
#
loop_
_entity.id
_entity.type
_entity.pdbx_description
1 polymer ?
#
loop_
_entity_poly.entity_id
_entity_poly.type
_entity_poly.pdbx_seq_one_letter_code
_entity_poly.pdbx_strand_id
1 'polypeptide(L)'
;MSTDRDASPDYDDSDLINLIANLDLSTIDPAPAPPQLLHVSDRLCRRINILFPPFRPAVFALSKPFTTLNRPPAVVILRIGLSTAGSVTQAVPNTCVHAVQRLGPKKKKKNGKKATYIVFCGHTCGVFGTWEETSPLVTGVPNTIFCGYPTLSQAEAAYAYADSRSWIRVADRPMASGIAWLPQPINIQQTLNALNNNTEFDDKWYIVYRGITPGVYRSHLESQLNTVGVRSALHESMKTFSAAMKKYTKATSRGETMVAPPPRYDDVFS
;
A
#
# COMPACT_ATOMS: atom_id res chain seq x y z
N MET A 1 -32.49 4.41 -15.22
CA MET A 1 -31.51 3.39 -14.80
C MET A 1 -31.01 3.77 -13.41
N SER A 2 -31.71 3.27 -12.39
CA SER A 2 -31.34 3.43 -10.98
C SER A 2 -30.05 2.66 -10.75
N THR A 3 -28.96 3.33 -10.38
CA THR A 3 -27.80 2.62 -9.84
C THR A 3 -28.09 2.37 -8.37
N ASP A 4 -28.71 1.24 -8.09
CA ASP A 4 -28.74 0.67 -6.75
C ASP A 4 -27.28 0.41 -6.37
N ARG A 5 -26.66 1.40 -5.71
CA ARG A 5 -25.39 1.18 -5.05
C ARG A 5 -25.75 0.37 -3.83
N ASP A 6 -25.31 -0.87 -3.84
CA ASP A 6 -25.29 -1.77 -2.69
C ASP A 6 -24.98 -0.96 -1.43
N ALA A 7 -26.02 -0.68 -0.66
CA ALA A 7 -25.88 -0.20 0.69
C ALA A 7 -25.19 -1.34 1.44
N SER A 8 -23.87 -1.25 1.55
CA SER A 8 -23.12 -2.14 2.40
C SER A 8 -23.75 -1.98 3.78
N PRO A 9 -24.28 -3.05 4.39
CA PRO A 9 -24.90 -2.96 5.70
C PRO A 9 -23.90 -2.28 6.62
N ASP A 10 -24.32 -1.18 7.27
CA ASP A 10 -23.54 -0.51 8.30
C ASP A 10 -23.34 -1.53 9.42
N TYR A 11 -22.24 -2.27 9.34
CA TYR A 11 -21.81 -3.18 10.38
C TYR A 11 -21.33 -2.31 11.53
N ASP A 12 -22.13 -2.29 12.60
CA ASP A 12 -21.76 -1.67 13.85
C ASP A 12 -20.56 -2.45 14.43
N ASP A 13 -19.51 -1.73 14.82
CA ASP A 13 -18.26 -2.33 15.32
C ASP A 13 -18.50 -3.14 16.62
N SER A 14 -19.66 -2.95 17.28
CA SER A 14 -20.13 -3.72 18.43
C SER A 14 -20.23 -5.23 18.18
N ASP A 15 -20.61 -5.66 16.97
CA ASP A 15 -20.79 -7.08 16.68
C ASP A 15 -19.46 -7.83 16.56
N LEU A 16 -18.40 -7.14 16.11
CA LEU A 16 -17.06 -7.72 16.11
C LEU A 16 -16.44 -7.77 17.49
N ILE A 17 -16.70 -6.77 18.34
CA ILE A 17 -16.28 -6.82 19.74
C ILE A 17 -16.91 -8.04 20.41
N ASN A 18 -18.20 -8.30 20.15
CA ASN A 18 -18.89 -9.49 20.68
C ASN A 18 -18.39 -10.80 20.06
N LEU A 19 -18.08 -10.83 18.75
CA LEU A 19 -17.51 -12.03 18.10
C LEU A 19 -16.10 -12.35 18.62
N ILE A 20 -15.28 -11.34 18.87
CA ILE A 20 -13.92 -11.48 19.40
C ILE A 20 -13.96 -11.83 20.90
N ALA A 21 -14.89 -11.25 21.67
CA ALA A 21 -15.07 -11.58 23.08
C ALA A 21 -15.51 -13.04 23.30
N ASN A 22 -16.19 -13.63 22.31
CA ASN A 22 -16.63 -15.02 22.34
C ASN A 22 -15.63 -16.01 21.69
N LEU A 23 -14.54 -15.53 21.10
CA LEU A 23 -13.44 -16.40 20.67
C LEU A 23 -12.66 -16.80 21.92
N ASP A 24 -12.84 -18.03 22.38
CA ASP A 24 -12.11 -18.61 23.50
C ASP A 24 -10.63 -18.79 23.14
N LEU A 25 -9.85 -17.72 23.40
CA LEU A 25 -8.41 -17.65 23.13
C LEU A 25 -7.58 -18.59 24.01
N SER A 26 -8.21 -19.28 24.98
CA SER A 26 -7.53 -20.27 25.84
C SER A 26 -7.05 -21.52 25.09
N THR A 27 -7.51 -21.74 23.85
CA THR A 27 -7.14 -22.92 23.02
C THR A 27 -5.92 -22.68 22.12
N ILE A 28 -5.31 -21.48 22.13
CA ILE A 28 -4.09 -21.26 21.36
C ILE A 28 -2.92 -21.87 22.14
N ASP A 29 -2.49 -23.06 21.71
CA ASP A 29 -1.29 -23.71 22.22
C ASP A 29 -0.12 -22.71 22.23
N PRO A 30 0.64 -22.62 23.34
CA PRO A 30 1.77 -21.71 23.43
C PRO A 30 2.73 -22.00 22.27
N ALA A 31 3.09 -20.94 21.53
CA ALA A 31 3.99 -21.04 20.40
C ALA A 31 5.22 -21.89 20.79
N PRO A 32 5.58 -22.91 20.00
CA PRO A 32 6.70 -23.79 20.32
C PRO A 32 7.95 -22.94 20.53
N ALA A 33 8.68 -23.24 21.60
CA ALA A 33 9.88 -22.49 21.97
C ALA A 33 10.78 -22.29 20.74
N PRO A 34 11.30 -21.06 20.51
CA PRO A 34 12.12 -20.78 19.35
C PRO A 34 13.31 -21.76 19.34
N PRO A 35 13.60 -22.39 18.18
CA PRO A 35 14.71 -23.32 18.08
C PRO A 35 15.99 -22.62 18.54
N GLN A 36 16.66 -23.21 19.53
CA GLN A 36 17.92 -22.65 20.02
C GLN A 36 18.91 -22.58 18.85
N LEU A 37 19.33 -21.36 18.52
CA LEU A 37 20.31 -21.07 17.49
C LEU A 37 21.63 -21.74 17.87
N LEU A 38 21.88 -22.92 17.30
CA LEU A 38 23.21 -23.51 17.27
C LEU A 38 24.13 -22.56 16.51
N HIS A 39 25.12 -22.06 17.23
CA HIS A 39 26.15 -21.18 16.73
C HIS A 39 27.06 -21.97 15.77
N VAL A 40 26.68 -22.05 14.49
CA VAL A 40 27.51 -22.68 13.46
C VAL A 40 28.55 -21.66 13.02
N SER A 41 29.76 -21.82 13.55
CA SER A 41 30.95 -21.10 13.12
C SER A 41 31.25 -21.34 11.65
N ASP A 42 31.64 -20.26 10.97
CA ASP A 42 32.22 -20.19 9.64
C ASP A 42 33.09 -21.39 9.27
N ARG A 43 32.76 -22.07 8.17
CA ARG A 43 33.71 -22.64 7.22
C ARG A 43 33.01 -23.20 5.98
N LEU A 44 33.47 -22.71 4.82
CA LEU A 44 33.60 -23.40 3.54
C LEU A 44 32.32 -23.92 2.85
N CYS A 45 31.99 -23.35 1.69
CA CYS A 45 32.09 -24.02 0.37
C CYS A 45 31.60 -23.07 -0.74
N ARG A 46 32.49 -22.64 -1.63
CA ARG A 46 32.82 -23.25 -2.94
C ARG A 46 31.81 -22.93 -4.04
N ARG A 47 32.33 -22.19 -5.03
CA ARG A 47 31.83 -21.94 -6.39
C ARG A 47 31.06 -23.12 -6.97
N ILE A 48 29.80 -22.87 -7.36
CA ILE A 48 29.07 -23.71 -8.31
C ILE A 48 28.93 -22.89 -9.60
N ASN A 49 29.68 -23.28 -10.63
CA ASN A 49 29.46 -22.81 -12.01
C ASN A 49 28.33 -23.65 -12.60
N ILE A 50 27.16 -23.05 -12.82
CA ILE A 50 26.05 -23.66 -13.55
C ILE A 50 26.09 -23.11 -14.98
N LEU A 51 26.46 -23.97 -15.93
CA LEU A 51 26.40 -23.71 -17.37
C LEU A 51 24.94 -23.80 -17.84
N PHE A 52 24.39 -22.72 -18.40
CA PHE A 52 23.10 -22.73 -19.09
C PHE A 52 23.31 -22.97 -20.60
N PRO A 53 22.55 -23.87 -21.25
CA PRO A 53 22.59 -24.01 -22.70
C PRO A 53 21.82 -22.88 -23.41
N PRO A 54 22.18 -22.51 -24.66
CA PRO A 54 21.53 -21.45 -25.41
C PRO A 54 20.16 -21.90 -25.97
N PHE A 55 19.14 -21.09 -25.73
CA PHE A 55 17.80 -21.20 -26.32
C PHE A 55 17.83 -20.93 -27.84
N ARG A 56 17.23 -21.82 -28.65
CA ARG A 56 16.92 -21.57 -30.07
C ARG A 56 15.43 -21.21 -30.22
N PRO A 57 15.06 -20.10 -30.87
CA PRO A 57 13.66 -19.83 -31.21
C PRO A 57 13.26 -20.61 -32.47
N ALA A 58 12.16 -21.35 -32.39
CA ALA A 58 11.49 -21.96 -33.53
C ALA A 58 10.62 -20.91 -34.24
N VAL A 59 10.95 -20.60 -35.49
CA VAL A 59 10.16 -19.71 -36.37
C VAL A 59 9.15 -20.58 -37.13
N PHE A 60 7.87 -20.50 -36.76
CA PHE A 60 6.78 -21.05 -37.58
C PHE A 60 6.21 -19.94 -38.46
N ALA A 61 6.53 -19.98 -39.75
CA ALA A 61 5.89 -19.15 -40.77
C ALA A 61 4.71 -19.92 -41.39
N LEU A 62 3.49 -19.48 -41.11
CA LEU A 62 2.29 -19.89 -41.84
C LEU A 62 1.74 -18.67 -42.57
N SER A 63 2.04 -18.57 -43.87
CA SER A 63 1.40 -17.61 -44.77
C SER A 63 0.15 -18.25 -45.39
N LYS A 64 -0.98 -17.57 -45.26
CA LYS A 64 -2.14 -17.75 -46.15
C LYS A 64 -2.60 -16.36 -46.61
N PRO A 65 -2.86 -16.17 -47.91
CA PRO A 65 -3.31 -14.88 -48.43
C PRO A 65 -4.77 -14.63 -48.03
N PHE A 66 -5.00 -13.51 -47.35
CA PHE A 66 -6.34 -13.05 -46.96
C PHE A 66 -6.96 -12.26 -48.12
N THR A 67 -8.12 -12.69 -48.58
CA THR A 67 -8.89 -12.03 -49.64
C THR A 67 -9.59 -10.81 -49.04
N THR A 68 -9.30 -9.61 -49.56
CA THR A 68 -9.90 -8.35 -49.13
C THR A 68 -11.35 -8.23 -49.58
N LEU A 69 -12.29 -8.48 -48.66
CA LEU A 69 -13.69 -8.10 -48.84
C LEU A 69 -13.87 -6.65 -48.35
N ASN A 70 -14.22 -5.77 -49.28
CA ASN A 70 -14.39 -4.34 -49.05
C ASN A 70 -15.70 -4.08 -48.27
N ARG A 71 -15.66 -4.19 -46.94
CA ARG A 71 -16.74 -3.76 -46.03
C ARG A 71 -16.24 -2.60 -45.17
N PRO A 72 -17.07 -1.57 -44.91
CA PRO A 72 -16.72 -0.53 -43.95
C PRO A 72 -16.47 -1.19 -42.58
N PRO A 73 -15.44 -0.74 -41.82
CA PRO A 73 -15.07 -1.38 -40.56
C PRO A 73 -16.20 -1.23 -39.55
N ALA A 74 -16.77 -2.36 -39.13
CA ALA A 74 -17.68 -2.38 -37.99
C ALA A 74 -16.91 -2.01 -36.72
N VAL A 75 -17.29 -0.91 -36.08
CA VAL A 75 -16.70 -0.49 -34.80
C VAL A 75 -17.29 -1.35 -33.69
N VAL A 76 -16.55 -2.37 -33.26
CA VAL A 76 -16.94 -3.23 -32.13
C VAL A 76 -16.33 -2.67 -30.84
N ILE A 77 -17.16 -2.12 -29.95
CA ILE A 77 -16.71 -1.63 -28.64
C ILE A 77 -16.75 -2.80 -27.64
N LEU A 78 -15.61 -3.47 -27.45
CA LEU A 78 -15.47 -4.53 -26.45
C LEU A 78 -15.05 -3.95 -25.08
N ARG A 79 -15.81 -4.26 -24.03
CA ARG A 79 -15.41 -3.99 -22.63
C ARG A 79 -14.57 -5.15 -22.12
N ILE A 80 -13.28 -5.13 -22.44
CA ILE A 80 -12.30 -6.09 -21.93
C ILE A 80 -11.28 -5.39 -21.02
N GLY A 81 -10.81 -6.10 -19.99
CA GLY A 81 -9.74 -5.58 -19.12
C GLY A 81 -8.46 -5.31 -19.92
N LEU A 82 -7.66 -4.34 -19.48
CA LEU A 82 -6.49 -3.85 -20.22
C LEU A 82 -5.47 -4.96 -20.57
N SER A 83 -5.32 -5.95 -19.68
CA SER A 83 -4.46 -7.13 -19.89
C SER A 83 -4.98 -8.07 -20.98
N THR A 84 -6.29 -8.17 -21.15
CA THR A 84 -6.93 -9.01 -22.18
C THR A 84 -6.96 -8.31 -23.53
N ALA A 85 -7.02 -6.97 -23.54
CA ALA A 85 -7.07 -6.17 -24.76
C ALA A 85 -5.85 -6.40 -25.68
N GLY A 86 -4.64 -6.46 -25.11
CA GLY A 86 -3.42 -6.70 -25.89
C GLY A 86 -3.40 -8.06 -26.58
N SER A 87 -3.94 -9.10 -25.94
CA SER A 87 -3.98 -10.45 -26.52
C SER A 87 -5.02 -10.58 -27.65
N VAL A 88 -6.15 -9.87 -27.54
CA VAL A 88 -7.22 -9.92 -28.55
C VAL A 88 -6.86 -9.14 -29.82
N THR A 89 -6.01 -8.12 -29.72
CA THR A 89 -5.67 -7.25 -30.88
C THR A 89 -4.34 -7.57 -31.55
N GLN A 90 -3.56 -8.53 -31.06
CA GLN A 90 -2.22 -8.84 -31.59
C GLN A 90 -2.20 -9.50 -32.98
N ALA A 91 -3.34 -9.86 -33.56
CA ALA A 91 -3.41 -10.61 -34.82
C ALA A 91 -4.15 -9.90 -35.96
N VAL A 92 -4.60 -8.64 -35.77
CA VAL A 92 -5.32 -7.91 -36.83
C VAL A 92 -4.42 -6.82 -37.40
N PRO A 93 -3.89 -6.97 -38.63
CA PRO A 93 -3.11 -5.92 -39.26
C PRO A 93 -3.96 -4.65 -39.40
N ASN A 94 -3.35 -3.49 -39.10
CA ASN A 94 -3.95 -2.15 -39.14
C ASN A 94 -5.02 -1.83 -38.07
N THR A 95 -5.12 -2.58 -36.96
CA THR A 95 -5.96 -2.16 -35.84
C THR A 95 -5.21 -1.33 -34.81
N CYS A 96 -5.73 -0.14 -34.49
CA CYS A 96 -5.25 0.70 -33.40
C CYS A 96 -6.16 0.52 -32.17
N VAL A 97 -5.57 0.27 -31.00
CA VAL A 97 -6.30 0.28 -29.73
C VAL A 97 -6.22 1.67 -29.13
N HIS A 98 -7.36 2.36 -29.06
CA HIS A 98 -7.45 3.62 -28.33
C HIS A 98 -7.94 3.35 -26.91
N ALA A 99 -7.14 3.76 -25.91
CA ALA A 99 -7.59 3.76 -24.53
C ALA A 99 -8.71 4.80 -24.37
N VAL A 100 -9.96 4.33 -24.30
CA VAL A 100 -11.10 5.21 -24.02
C VAL A 100 -11.08 5.55 -22.52
N GLN A 101 -10.49 6.70 -22.20
CA GLN A 101 -10.55 7.21 -20.83
C GLN A 101 -12.00 7.59 -20.51
N ARG A 102 -12.58 6.99 -19.48
CA ARG A 102 -13.92 7.37 -19.03
C ARG A 102 -13.89 8.81 -18.50
N LEU A 103 -14.30 9.77 -19.33
CA LEU A 103 -14.55 11.17 -18.97
C LEU A 103 -15.84 11.33 -18.15
N GLY A 104 -16.09 10.45 -17.17
CA GLY A 104 -17.13 10.70 -16.19
C GLY A 104 -16.77 11.97 -15.40
N PRO A 105 -17.74 12.81 -15.02
CA PRO A 105 -17.48 13.99 -14.22
C PRO A 105 -16.75 13.57 -12.94
N LYS A 106 -15.46 13.92 -12.85
CA LYS A 106 -14.68 13.70 -11.63
C LYS A 106 -15.35 14.51 -10.55
N LYS A 107 -16.01 13.85 -9.59
CA LYS A 107 -16.54 14.51 -8.40
C LYS A 107 -15.38 15.24 -7.73
N LYS A 108 -15.38 16.58 -7.78
CA LYS A 108 -14.42 17.40 -7.04
C LYS A 108 -14.64 17.07 -5.56
N LYS A 109 -13.69 16.35 -4.96
CA LYS A 109 -13.70 16.17 -3.50
C LYS A 109 -13.58 17.57 -2.91
N LYS A 110 -14.56 17.99 -2.13
CA LYS A 110 -14.44 19.19 -1.30
C LYS A 110 -13.38 18.86 -0.26
N ASN A 111 -12.12 19.10 -0.59
CA ASN A 111 -11.06 19.03 0.40
C ASN A 111 -11.38 20.15 1.39
N GLY A 112 -11.85 19.79 2.59
CA GLY A 112 -11.92 20.75 3.68
C GLY A 112 -10.56 21.44 3.78
N LYS A 113 -10.56 22.76 3.99
CA LYS A 113 -9.32 23.51 4.17
C LYS A 113 -8.58 22.87 5.34
N LYS A 114 -7.43 22.27 5.08
CA LYS A 114 -6.53 21.78 6.12
C LYS A 114 -5.94 23.02 6.79
N ALA A 115 -6.05 23.11 8.11
CA ALA A 115 -5.62 24.29 8.85
C ALA A 115 -4.15 24.19 9.28
N THR A 116 -3.60 22.97 9.36
CA THR A 116 -2.26 22.73 9.89
C THR A 116 -1.64 21.53 9.19
N TYR A 117 -0.34 21.58 8.98
CA TYR A 117 0.46 20.53 8.35
C TYR A 117 1.52 20.04 9.32
N ILE A 118 1.89 18.77 9.21
CA ILE A 118 3.00 18.18 9.93
C ILE A 118 3.96 17.61 8.92
N VAL A 119 5.25 17.86 9.11
CA VAL A 119 6.34 17.15 8.43
C VAL A 119 6.96 16.18 9.42
N PHE A 120 6.74 14.88 9.19
CA PHE A 120 7.37 13.80 9.97
C PHE A 120 8.74 13.44 9.40
N CYS A 121 8.86 13.45 8.07
CA CYS A 121 10.10 13.23 7.34
C CYS A 121 10.29 14.32 6.28
N GLY A 122 11.37 15.11 6.37
CA GLY A 122 11.69 16.19 5.42
C GLY A 122 12.94 16.98 5.79
N HIS A 123 13.20 18.11 5.12
CA HIS A 123 14.34 18.99 5.43
C HIS A 123 14.30 19.51 6.86
N THR A 124 13.10 19.82 7.35
CA THR A 124 12.86 20.19 8.75
C THR A 124 11.54 19.56 9.17
N CYS A 125 11.54 18.95 10.35
CA CYS A 125 10.36 18.33 10.92
C CYS A 125 9.68 19.28 11.89
N GLY A 126 8.36 19.23 11.96
CA GLY A 126 7.59 20.11 12.83
C GLY A 126 6.13 20.23 12.41
N VAL A 127 5.42 21.09 13.12
CA VAL A 127 4.02 21.46 12.86
C VAL A 127 4.00 22.87 12.27
N PHE A 128 3.31 23.04 11.14
CA PHE A 128 3.29 24.27 10.35
C PHE A 128 1.85 24.72 10.11
N GLY A 129 1.61 26.03 10.18
CA GLY A 129 0.25 26.59 10.05
C GLY A 129 -0.22 26.68 8.59
N THR A 130 0.70 26.70 7.62
CA THR A 130 0.37 26.96 6.22
C THR A 130 1.09 25.99 5.28
N TRP A 131 0.53 25.83 4.07
CA TRP A 131 1.18 25.00 3.05
C TRP A 131 2.41 25.71 2.48
N GLU A 132 2.39 27.04 2.44
CA GLU A 132 3.48 27.89 1.97
C GLU A 132 4.77 27.67 2.79
N GLU A 133 4.64 27.49 4.11
CA GLU A 133 5.75 27.11 4.99
C GLU A 133 6.18 25.65 4.80
N THR A 134 5.23 24.74 4.58
CA THR A 134 5.48 23.29 4.51
C THR A 134 6.12 22.87 3.19
N SER A 135 5.65 23.43 2.08
CA SER A 135 6.04 23.09 0.71
C SER A 135 7.56 23.07 0.50
N PRO A 136 8.35 24.11 0.87
CA PRO A 136 9.80 24.07 0.69
C PRO A 136 10.51 22.99 1.52
N LEU A 137 9.91 22.50 2.60
CA LEU A 137 10.51 21.48 3.47
C LEU A 137 10.33 20.05 2.93
N VAL A 138 9.32 19.85 2.08
CA VAL A 138 8.98 18.53 1.52
C VAL A 138 9.32 18.40 0.03
N THR A 139 9.38 19.53 -0.68
CA THR A 139 9.65 19.55 -2.13
C THR A 139 11.11 19.22 -2.41
N GLY A 140 11.36 18.31 -3.34
CA GLY A 140 12.72 17.92 -3.73
C GLY A 140 13.41 16.93 -2.79
N VAL A 141 12.79 16.61 -1.66
CA VAL A 141 13.28 15.59 -0.74
C VAL A 141 12.60 14.25 -1.05
N PRO A 142 13.35 13.19 -1.34
CA PRO A 142 12.77 11.88 -1.57
C PRO A 142 12.22 11.30 -0.26
N ASN A 143 11.18 10.46 -0.38
CA ASN A 143 10.59 9.75 0.75
C ASN A 143 10.09 10.64 1.90
N THR A 144 9.66 11.86 1.58
CA THR A 144 9.03 12.74 2.56
C THR A 144 7.70 12.20 3.03
N ILE A 145 7.42 12.41 4.31
CA ILE A 145 6.15 12.04 4.92
C ILE A 145 5.62 13.28 5.62
N PHE A 146 4.51 13.79 5.10
CA PHE A 146 3.77 14.88 5.69
C PHE A 146 2.29 14.57 5.69
N CYS A 147 1.57 15.11 6.65
CA CYS A 147 0.11 15.00 6.71
C CYS A 147 -0.48 16.36 7.08
N GLY A 148 -1.75 16.58 6.75
CA GLY A 148 -2.42 17.83 7.11
C GLY A 148 -3.72 17.55 7.82
N TYR A 149 -3.92 18.27 8.92
CA TYR A 149 -4.96 18.11 9.91
C TYR A 149 -5.91 19.32 9.90
N PRO A 150 -7.17 19.13 10.33
CA PRO A 150 -8.14 20.22 10.42
C PRO A 150 -7.89 21.16 11.59
N THR A 151 -7.17 20.74 12.64
CA THR A 151 -6.88 21.56 13.83
C THR A 151 -5.41 21.45 14.25
N LEU A 152 -4.89 22.51 14.88
CA LEU A 152 -3.53 22.55 15.42
C LEU A 152 -3.31 21.49 16.52
N SER A 153 -4.28 21.35 17.44
CA SER A 153 -4.20 20.38 18.54
C SER A 153 -4.07 18.93 18.06
N GLN A 154 -4.80 18.54 17.01
CA GLN A 154 -4.64 17.21 16.40
C GLN A 154 -3.26 17.06 15.76
N ALA A 155 -2.75 18.14 15.16
CA ALA A 155 -1.44 18.11 14.53
C ALA A 155 -0.33 17.93 15.58
N GLU A 156 -0.33 18.71 16.65
CA GLU A 156 0.64 18.61 17.75
C GLU A 156 0.62 17.24 18.41
N ALA A 157 -0.57 16.68 18.66
CA ALA A 157 -0.68 15.38 19.29
C ALA A 157 -0.21 14.23 18.38
N ALA A 158 -0.46 14.31 17.06
CA ALA A 158 0.10 13.37 16.09
C ALA A 158 1.63 13.49 15.98
N TYR A 159 2.18 14.71 16.08
CA TYR A 159 3.63 14.93 16.11
C TYR A 159 4.25 14.35 17.38
N ALA A 160 3.70 14.62 18.56
CA ALA A 160 4.16 14.05 19.83
C ALA A 160 4.08 12.51 19.84
N TYR A 161 3.03 11.93 19.24
CA TYR A 161 2.90 10.48 19.06
C TYR A 161 4.05 9.90 18.22
N ALA A 162 4.41 10.57 17.12
CA ALA A 162 5.53 10.17 16.27
C ALA A 162 6.89 10.35 16.97
N ASP A 163 7.06 11.44 17.72
CA ASP A 163 8.29 11.75 18.45
C ASP A 163 8.58 10.72 19.54
N SER A 164 7.56 10.36 20.33
CA SER A 164 7.67 9.34 21.39
C SER A 164 8.14 7.96 20.90
N ARG A 165 7.98 7.68 19.60
CA ARG A 165 8.38 6.43 18.94
C ARG A 165 9.63 6.59 18.08
N SER A 166 10.23 7.78 18.08
CA SER A 166 11.39 8.12 17.25
C SER A 166 11.16 7.88 15.75
N TRP A 167 9.94 8.18 15.29
CA TRP A 167 9.56 8.06 13.88
C TRP A 167 9.83 9.33 13.06
N ILE A 168 10.16 10.44 13.73
CA ILE A 168 10.47 11.72 13.09
C ILE A 168 11.90 11.71 12.56
N ARG A 169 12.11 12.21 11.33
CA ARG A 169 13.40 12.15 10.64
C ARG A 169 13.70 13.37 9.77
N VAL A 170 14.87 13.95 9.99
CA VAL A 170 15.43 14.97 9.11
C VAL A 170 16.15 14.30 7.93
N ALA A 171 15.88 14.77 6.71
CA ALA A 171 16.31 14.16 5.45
C ALA A 171 17.82 13.95 5.29
N ASP A 172 18.64 14.77 5.94
CA ASP A 172 20.11 14.68 5.87
C ASP A 172 20.67 13.45 6.59
N ARG A 173 19.83 12.70 7.31
CA ARG A 173 20.23 11.45 7.96
C ARG A 173 19.85 10.27 7.08
N PRO A 174 20.79 9.38 6.71
CA PRO A 174 20.44 8.15 6.04
C PRO A 174 19.42 7.40 6.92
N MET A 175 18.37 6.84 6.30
CA MET A 175 17.43 5.99 7.02
C MET A 175 18.24 4.89 7.70
N ALA A 176 18.27 4.88 9.04
CA ALA A 176 18.90 3.80 9.79
C ALA A 176 18.41 2.47 9.20
N SER A 177 19.35 1.73 8.62
CA SER A 177 19.14 0.50 7.87
C SER A 177 18.79 -0.62 8.84
N GLY A 178 17.53 -0.63 9.28
CA GLY A 178 17.00 -1.64 10.19
C GLY A 178 15.48 -1.63 10.15
N ILE A 179 14.86 -2.81 10.07
CA ILE A 179 13.39 -2.96 10.03
C ILE A 179 12.78 -2.74 11.44
N ALA A 180 13.59 -2.87 12.50
CA ALA A 180 13.12 -2.91 13.88
C ALA A 180 12.40 -1.64 14.37
N TRP A 181 12.65 -0.49 13.76
CA TRP A 181 11.99 0.77 14.15
C TRP A 181 10.66 1.01 13.41
N LEU A 182 10.35 0.21 12.40
CA LEU A 182 9.14 0.39 11.62
C LEU A 182 7.91 0.00 12.42
N PRO A 183 6.81 0.77 12.29
CA PRO A 183 5.54 0.41 12.89
C PRO A 183 5.12 -0.99 12.46
N GLN A 184 4.82 -1.83 13.44
CA GLN A 184 4.27 -3.15 13.20
C GLN A 184 2.77 -3.06 12.91
N PRO A 185 2.24 -3.91 12.03
CA PRO A 185 0.81 -3.97 11.79
C PRO A 185 0.10 -4.37 13.10
N ILE A 186 -1.10 -3.82 13.28
CA ILE A 186 -1.83 -4.00 14.53
C ILE A 186 -2.21 -5.48 14.69
N ASN A 187 -1.81 -6.06 15.82
CA ASN A 187 -2.30 -7.36 16.25
C ASN A 187 -3.70 -7.18 16.86
N ILE A 188 -4.63 -8.13 16.63
CA ILE A 188 -6.00 -8.12 17.17
C ILE A 188 -6.03 -7.79 18.68
N GLN A 189 -5.07 -8.32 19.45
CA GLN A 189 -4.95 -8.04 20.89
C GLN A 189 -4.58 -6.58 21.19
N GLN A 190 -3.68 -6.00 20.38
CA GLN A 190 -3.33 -4.59 20.49
C GLN A 190 -4.49 -3.69 20.06
N THR A 191 -5.36 -4.15 19.14
CA THR A 191 -6.55 -3.41 18.71
C THR A 191 -7.50 -3.13 19.87
N LEU A 192 -7.73 -4.09 20.77
CA LEU A 192 -8.64 -3.89 21.91
C LEU A 192 -8.15 -2.76 22.82
N ASN A 193 -6.84 -2.71 23.07
CA ASN A 193 -6.22 -1.64 23.86
C ASN A 193 -6.19 -0.31 23.09
N ALA A 194 -5.98 -0.35 21.77
CA ALA A 194 -5.93 0.82 20.91
C ALA A 194 -7.31 1.44 20.60
N LEU A 195 -8.39 0.65 20.65
CA LEU A 195 -9.77 1.15 20.55
C LEU A 195 -10.18 1.92 21.79
N ASN A 196 -9.71 1.48 22.97
CA ASN A 196 -9.98 2.17 24.24
C ASN A 196 -9.17 3.46 24.37
N ASN A 197 -7.94 3.47 23.83
CA ASN A 197 -7.12 4.67 23.75
C ASN A 197 -7.50 5.45 22.51
N ASN A 198 -8.58 6.22 22.62
CA ASN A 198 -9.15 7.05 21.57
C ASN A 198 -8.18 8.17 21.14
N THR A 199 -7.04 7.82 20.54
CA THR A 199 -6.10 8.78 19.97
C THR A 199 -6.77 9.41 18.75
N GLU A 200 -7.28 10.63 18.96
CA GLU A 200 -8.15 11.44 18.09
C GLU A 200 -7.57 11.83 16.72
N PHE A 201 -6.46 11.25 16.27
CA PHE A 201 -5.71 11.80 15.15
C PHE A 201 -6.29 11.40 13.78
N ASP A 202 -7.00 10.27 13.68
CA ASP A 202 -7.60 9.84 12.41
C ASP A 202 -8.86 8.96 12.61
N ASP A 203 -9.95 9.35 11.95
CA ASP A 203 -11.21 8.60 11.87
C ASP A 203 -11.14 7.42 10.88
N LYS A 204 -9.92 7.02 10.52
CA LYS A 204 -9.65 6.05 9.47
C LYS A 204 -8.64 5.02 9.91
N TRP A 205 -8.73 3.87 9.27
CA TRP A 205 -7.81 2.77 9.36
C TRP A 205 -7.13 2.61 8.01
N TYR A 206 -5.83 2.38 8.03
CA TYR A 206 -5.02 2.27 6.83
C TYR A 206 -4.62 0.83 6.61
N ILE A 207 -4.78 0.34 5.39
CA ILE A 207 -4.43 -1.01 4.98
C ILE A 207 -3.24 -0.91 4.05
N VAL A 208 -2.15 -1.60 4.37
CA VAL A 208 -1.00 -1.78 3.47
C VAL A 208 -1.07 -3.19 2.93
N TYR A 209 -1.40 -3.34 1.65
CA TYR A 209 -1.37 -4.63 0.97
C TYR A 209 0.04 -4.97 0.49
N ARG A 210 0.76 -3.96 -0.01
CA ARG A 210 2.15 -4.11 -0.49
C ARG A 210 3.01 -3.04 0.15
N GLY A 211 4.01 -3.45 0.90
CA GLY A 211 4.87 -2.58 1.71
C GLY A 211 5.92 -3.38 2.47
N ILE A 212 6.72 -2.70 3.30
CA ILE A 212 7.77 -3.34 4.12
C ILE A 212 7.14 -4.31 5.11
N THR A 213 6.14 -3.87 5.87
CA THR A 213 5.26 -4.75 6.64
C THR A 213 3.81 -4.55 6.20
N PRO A 214 3.22 -5.47 5.41
CA PRO A 214 1.80 -5.44 5.08
C PRO A 214 0.93 -5.64 6.32
N GLY A 215 -0.24 -5.01 6.35
CA GLY A 215 -1.20 -5.14 7.46
C GLY A 215 -2.14 -3.95 7.60
N VAL A 216 -2.80 -3.87 8.74
CA VAL A 216 -3.74 -2.79 9.08
C VAL A 216 -3.12 -1.91 10.17
N TYR A 217 -3.23 -0.60 9.99
CA TYR A 217 -2.58 0.45 10.77
C TYR A 217 -3.59 1.48 11.26
N ARG A 218 -3.30 2.11 12.40
CA ARG A 218 -4.20 3.09 13.00
C ARG A 218 -4.01 4.48 12.41
N SER A 219 -2.77 4.82 12.04
CA SER A 219 -2.45 6.16 11.55
C SER A 219 -1.93 6.17 10.12
N HIS A 220 -2.11 7.31 9.46
CA HIS A 220 -1.54 7.54 8.13
C HIS A 220 -0.02 7.41 8.15
N LEU A 221 0.64 7.94 9.17
CA LEU A 221 2.09 7.89 9.34
C LEU A 221 2.59 6.44 9.36
N GLU A 222 1.93 5.57 10.13
CA GLU A 222 2.33 4.15 10.22
C GLU A 222 2.25 3.44 8.87
N SER A 223 1.18 3.70 8.12
CA SER A 223 1.04 3.17 6.76
C SER A 223 2.09 3.75 5.82
N GLN A 224 2.36 5.06 5.89
CA GLN A 224 3.34 5.73 5.03
C GLN A 224 4.76 5.22 5.28
N LEU A 225 5.17 5.07 6.55
CA LEU A 225 6.46 4.49 6.91
C LEU A 225 6.69 3.11 6.30
N ASN A 226 5.61 2.35 6.09
CA ASN A 226 5.65 1.03 5.49
C ASN A 226 5.51 1.01 3.96
N THR A 227 5.16 2.13 3.33
CA THR A 227 4.97 2.22 1.88
C THR A 227 5.93 3.17 1.19
N VAL A 228 6.52 4.12 1.91
CA VAL A 228 7.40 5.13 1.34
C VAL A 228 8.67 4.49 0.76
N GLY A 229 9.07 4.91 -0.44
CA GLY A 229 10.20 4.33 -1.17
C GLY A 229 9.97 2.91 -1.70
N VAL A 230 8.86 2.24 -1.38
CA VAL A 230 8.57 0.89 -1.86
C VAL A 230 7.96 0.94 -3.26
N ARG A 231 8.65 0.32 -4.23
CA ARG A 231 8.14 0.22 -5.59
C ARG A 231 6.84 -0.60 -5.63
N SER A 232 5.82 -0.05 -6.28
CA SER A 232 4.50 -0.68 -6.39
C SER A 232 3.79 -0.88 -5.03
N ALA A 233 4.09 -0.03 -4.05
CA ALA A 233 3.35 -0.01 -2.80
C ALA A 233 1.85 0.18 -3.05
N LEU A 234 1.03 -0.58 -2.32
CA LEU A 234 -0.42 -0.56 -2.46
C LEU A 234 -1.04 -0.43 -1.08
N HIS A 235 -1.76 0.67 -0.86
CA HIS A 235 -2.45 0.94 0.39
C HIS A 235 -3.83 1.55 0.14
N GLU A 236 -4.69 1.47 1.14
CA GLU A 236 -6.04 2.03 1.13
C GLU A 236 -6.45 2.46 2.54
N SER A 237 -7.46 3.32 2.66
CA SER A 237 -8.03 3.72 3.95
C SER A 237 -9.51 3.36 4.06
N MET A 238 -9.94 2.85 5.21
CA MET A 238 -11.33 2.55 5.55
C MET A 238 -11.75 3.34 6.79
N LYS A 239 -13.06 3.50 7.03
CA LYS A 239 -13.56 4.21 8.23
C LYS A 239 -13.53 3.33 9.48
N THR A 240 -13.94 2.07 9.34
CA THR A 240 -14.01 1.12 10.46
C THR A 240 -12.88 0.11 10.41
N PHE A 241 -12.45 -0.34 11.60
CA PHE A 241 -11.42 -1.39 11.71
C PHE A 241 -11.92 -2.70 11.11
N SER A 242 -13.17 -3.05 11.42
CA SER A 242 -13.89 -4.21 10.86
C SER A 242 -13.72 -4.35 9.36
N ALA A 243 -14.08 -3.28 8.64
CA ALA A 243 -14.05 -3.26 7.20
C ALA A 243 -12.62 -3.30 6.66
N ALA A 244 -11.68 -2.63 7.35
CA ALA A 244 -10.26 -2.68 7.02
C ALA A 244 -9.71 -4.10 7.12
N MET A 245 -9.96 -4.77 8.24
CA MET A 245 -9.48 -6.12 8.52
C MET A 245 -10.10 -7.15 7.57
N LYS A 246 -11.41 -7.10 7.35
CA LYS A 246 -12.11 -7.97 6.39
C LYS A 246 -11.57 -7.81 4.97
N LYS A 247 -11.23 -6.58 4.59
CA LYS A 247 -10.67 -6.31 3.26
C LYS A 247 -9.23 -6.79 3.14
N TYR A 248 -8.43 -6.59 4.19
CA TYR A 248 -7.06 -7.11 4.26
C TYR A 248 -7.03 -8.64 4.18
N THR A 249 -7.81 -9.35 4.99
CA THR A 249 -7.86 -10.82 4.98
C THR A 249 -8.32 -11.38 3.62
N LYS A 250 -9.27 -10.71 2.96
CA LYS A 250 -9.69 -11.05 1.60
C LYS A 250 -8.60 -10.84 0.56
N ALA A 251 -7.77 -9.80 0.70
CA ALA A 251 -6.63 -9.58 -0.18
C ALA A 251 -5.53 -10.63 0.08
N THR A 252 -5.29 -10.99 1.34
CA THR A 252 -4.35 -12.04 1.73
C THR A 252 -4.74 -13.40 1.15
N SER A 253 -6.03 -13.79 1.24
CA SER A 253 -6.49 -15.07 0.68
C SER A 253 -6.41 -15.13 -0.85
N ARG A 254 -6.34 -13.98 -1.52
CA ARG A 254 -6.12 -13.88 -2.97
C ARG A 254 -4.64 -13.82 -3.36
N GLY A 255 -3.71 -13.79 -2.41
CA GLY A 255 -2.29 -13.59 -2.67
C GLY A 255 -1.96 -12.18 -3.19
N GLU A 256 -2.81 -11.19 -2.93
CA GLU A 256 -2.58 -9.80 -3.36
C GLU A 256 -1.60 -9.07 -2.41
N THR A 257 -1.46 -9.56 -1.17
CA THR A 257 -0.56 -9.01 -0.15
C THR A 257 0.87 -9.47 -0.38
N MET A 258 1.82 -8.54 -0.36
CA MET A 258 3.23 -8.82 -0.65
C MET A 258 4.16 -8.03 0.26
N VAL A 259 5.07 -8.74 0.93
CA VAL A 259 6.17 -8.15 1.69
C VAL A 259 7.22 -7.67 0.69
N ALA A 260 7.48 -6.37 0.67
CA ALA A 260 8.54 -5.79 -0.13
C ALA A 260 9.83 -5.69 0.69
N PRO A 261 11.01 -5.86 0.08
CA PRO A 261 12.25 -5.53 0.76
C PRO A 261 12.26 -4.03 1.11
N PRO A 262 12.91 -3.64 2.22
CA PRO A 262 13.11 -2.22 2.52
C PRO A 262 13.84 -1.54 1.35
N PRO A 263 13.48 -0.29 1.02
CA PRO A 263 14.13 0.43 -0.08
C PRO A 263 15.63 0.52 0.17
N ARG A 264 16.43 0.18 -0.84
CA ARG A 264 17.86 0.45 -0.81
C ARG A 264 18.06 1.94 -1.00
N TYR A 265 19.00 2.51 -0.24
CA TYR A 265 19.28 3.94 -0.32
C TYR A 265 19.70 4.37 -1.74
N ASP A 266 20.40 3.50 -2.45
CA ASP A 266 20.91 3.76 -3.80
C ASP A 266 19.80 3.85 -4.87
N ASP A 267 18.66 3.18 -4.66
CA ASP A 267 17.55 3.15 -5.62
C ASP A 267 16.73 4.46 -5.62
N VAL A 268 16.95 5.34 -4.64
CA VAL A 268 16.11 6.53 -4.42
C VAL A 268 16.55 7.73 -5.28
N PHE A 269 17.79 7.74 -5.76
CA PHE A 269 18.39 8.85 -6.53
C PHE A 269 18.67 8.51 -8.00
N SER A 270 18.20 7.34 -8.46
CA SER A 270 18.37 6.85 -9.85
C SER A 270 17.16 7.17 -10.71
#